data_AF-A0A966VZE1-F1
#
_entry.id   AF-A0A966VZE1-F1
#
_cell.length_a   1.000
_cell.length_b   1.000
_cell.length_c   1.000
_cell.angle_alpha   90.00
_cell.angle_beta   90.00
_cell.angle_gamma   90.00
#
_symmetry.space_group_name_H-M   'P 1'
#
loop_
_entity.id
_entity.type
_entity.pdbx_description
1 polymer ?
#
loop_
_entity_poly.entity_id
_entity_poly.type
_entity_poly.pdbx_seq_one_letter_code
_entity_poly.pdbx_strand_id
1 'polypeptide(L)'
;MDFVVFASPTYKATYTGLIKLFLDNVPQDGFVGMTAFPVMLGAGPAPAAEAKLNIFIWSEYLDPQVVKDFEREFACKVTVDVYEDAESMLAKLQGGGTALYDLMVPPDHLVPTMVKLQLLTPLRRTNLPNFQNLDAKFTNPPYDRGNQFSVPYQWGTVGILVRPAPGKPVAETWGLVFDAKQQPGKFVLIDSVRDCLGAALKFKGHSLNSTEIPHLKEARDLVIEAKRRATGFDGSVGAKNKVVGKSAGAAIVYSGEAARAMTDDASLHYVIPREGSQMWVDNLCIPAKAPHRELAEKFINYVLDAKVGARLSNFLQFATPNAAARPFIKPEDLKNPAIYPPADVMAKLEFLEDLGAKTKLYDEAWTQVKAR
;
A
#
# COMPACT_ATOMS: atom_id res chain seq x y z
N MET A 1 -65.92 19.27 20.70
CA MET A 1 -64.62 19.26 21.41
C MET A 1 -63.64 19.79 20.40
N ASP A 2 -63.21 21.03 20.58
CA ASP A 2 -62.45 21.76 19.57
C ASP A 2 -60.96 21.53 19.80
N PHE A 3 -60.24 21.15 18.75
CA PHE A 3 -58.84 20.78 18.82
C PHE A 3 -57.97 21.87 18.18
N VAL A 4 -56.87 22.21 18.85
CA VAL A 4 -55.81 23.05 18.29
C VAL A 4 -54.56 22.20 18.15
N VAL A 5 -54.06 22.10 16.92
CA VAL A 5 -52.83 21.36 16.60
C VAL A 5 -51.67 22.33 16.53
N PHE A 6 -50.70 22.17 17.44
CA PHE A 6 -49.41 22.86 17.36
C PHE A 6 -48.36 21.91 16.79
N ALA A 7 -47.83 22.26 15.63
CA ALA A 7 -46.76 21.53 14.97
C ALA A 7 -45.44 22.31 15.11
N SER A 8 -44.41 21.67 15.67
CA SER A 8 -43.11 22.28 15.93
C SER A 8 -41.98 21.41 15.38
N PRO A 9 -41.13 21.91 14.45
CA PRO A 9 -39.90 21.24 14.08
C PRO A 9 -38.78 21.54 15.11
N THR A 10 -37.92 20.55 15.34
CA THR A 10 -36.96 20.41 16.46
C THR A 10 -35.83 21.46 16.57
N TYR A 11 -35.83 22.57 15.81
CA TYR A 11 -34.70 23.52 15.77
C TYR A 11 -34.94 24.81 16.58
N LYS A 12 -34.11 25.03 17.60
CA LYS A 12 -34.42 25.85 18.78
C LYS A 12 -34.23 27.37 18.66
N ALA A 13 -33.70 27.90 17.55
CA ALA A 13 -33.27 29.31 17.51
C ALA A 13 -34.20 30.28 16.76
N THR A 14 -34.91 29.84 15.71
CA THR A 14 -35.64 30.76 14.83
C THR A 14 -37.15 30.84 15.09
N TYR A 15 -37.71 29.89 15.86
CA TYR A 15 -39.17 29.72 15.99
C TYR A 15 -39.83 30.46 17.16
N THR A 16 -39.07 30.85 18.18
CA THR A 16 -39.61 31.50 19.40
C THR A 16 -40.30 32.83 19.06
N GLY A 17 -39.85 33.52 18.01
CA GLY A 17 -40.45 34.78 17.56
C GLY A 17 -41.83 34.61 16.92
N LEU A 18 -42.00 33.62 16.02
CA LEU A 18 -43.25 33.40 15.29
C LEU A 18 -44.36 32.83 16.16
N ILE A 19 -44.02 31.92 17.09
CA ILE A 19 -44.99 31.37 18.05
C ILE A 19 -45.46 32.48 18.98
N LYS A 20 -44.55 33.34 19.46
CA LYS A 20 -44.93 34.50 20.27
C LYS A 20 -45.84 35.45 19.50
N LEU A 21 -45.50 35.78 18.24
CA LEU A 21 -46.31 36.65 17.39
C LEU A 21 -47.73 36.09 17.15
N PHE A 22 -47.87 34.78 17.02
CA PHE A 22 -49.16 34.12 16.92
C PHE A 22 -49.95 34.19 18.23
N LEU A 23 -49.32 33.83 19.35
CA LEU A 23 -49.96 33.83 20.67
C LEU A 23 -50.36 35.23 21.14
N ASP A 24 -49.58 36.26 20.79
CA ASP A 24 -49.87 37.66 21.09
C ASP A 24 -51.14 38.17 20.38
N ASN A 25 -51.62 37.48 19.34
CA ASN A 25 -52.86 37.80 18.61
C ASN A 25 -54.08 36.98 19.07
N VAL A 26 -53.93 36.10 20.07
CA VAL A 26 -55.05 35.33 20.62
C VAL A 26 -55.50 35.94 21.94
N PRO A 27 -56.82 36.19 22.14
CA PRO A 27 -57.36 36.65 23.42
C PRO A 27 -56.99 35.70 24.57
N GLN A 28 -56.83 36.23 25.79
CA GLN A 28 -56.36 35.45 26.95
C GLN A 28 -57.25 34.24 27.30
N ASP A 29 -58.52 34.27 26.91
CA ASP A 29 -59.52 33.22 27.09
C ASP A 29 -59.74 32.35 25.84
N GLY A 30 -59.06 32.65 24.73
CA GLY A 30 -59.28 32.02 23.42
C GLY A 30 -58.96 30.53 23.32
N PHE A 31 -58.38 29.93 24.36
CA PHE A 31 -58.05 28.50 24.43
C PHE A 31 -58.72 27.76 25.60
N VAL A 32 -59.61 28.42 26.36
CA VAL A 32 -60.28 27.80 27.51
C VAL A 32 -61.15 26.63 27.04
N GLY A 33 -60.91 25.44 27.61
CA GLY A 33 -61.63 24.20 27.26
C GLY A 33 -61.07 23.42 26.07
N MET A 34 -59.99 23.89 25.44
CA MET A 34 -59.33 23.19 24.34
C MET A 34 -58.24 22.22 24.85
N THR A 35 -58.13 21.06 24.20
CA THR A 35 -57.06 20.09 24.49
C THR A 35 -55.95 20.24 23.46
N ALA A 36 -54.73 20.57 23.91
CA ALA A 36 -53.57 20.70 23.04
C ALA A 36 -52.87 19.35 22.84
N PHE A 37 -52.67 18.95 21.59
CA PHE A 37 -51.86 17.80 21.22
C PHE A 37 -50.57 18.27 20.54
N PRO A 38 -49.39 18.04 21.12
CA PRO A 38 -48.13 18.31 20.44
C PRO A 38 -47.93 17.29 19.32
N VAL A 39 -47.93 17.75 18.07
CA VAL A 39 -47.55 16.92 16.92
C VAL A 39 -46.09 17.19 16.62
N MET A 40 -45.21 16.24 16.93
CA MET A 40 -43.85 16.25 16.39
C MET A 40 -43.97 15.93 14.90
N LEU A 41 -43.82 16.96 14.05
CA LEU A 41 -43.51 16.74 12.65
C LEU A 41 -42.13 16.11 12.61
N GLY A 42 -42.05 14.88 12.10
CA GLY A 42 -40.81 14.11 12.01
C GLY A 42 -39.66 15.00 11.53
N ALA A 43 -38.54 14.94 12.24
CA ALA A 43 -37.33 15.61 11.84
C ALA A 43 -37.12 15.36 10.34
N GLY A 44 -37.05 16.42 9.54
CA GLY A 44 -36.50 16.31 8.19
C GLY A 44 -35.15 15.59 8.28
N PRO A 45 -34.74 14.82 7.25
CA PRO A 45 -33.49 14.08 7.32
C PRO A 45 -32.41 15.01 7.83
N ALA A 46 -31.81 14.68 8.99
CA ALA A 46 -30.61 15.35 9.43
C ALA A 46 -29.67 15.36 8.22
N PRO A 47 -28.97 16.47 7.90
CA PRO A 47 -27.98 16.44 6.84
C PRO A 47 -27.11 15.22 7.11
N ALA A 48 -27.17 14.23 6.21
CA ALA A 48 -26.42 13.00 6.37
C ALA A 48 -24.99 13.46 6.62
N ALA A 49 -24.41 13.05 7.75
CA ALA A 49 -23.02 13.37 8.04
C ALA A 49 -22.23 13.02 6.77
N GLU A 50 -21.56 14.01 6.19
CA GLU A 50 -20.82 13.86 4.93
C GLU A 50 -20.01 12.57 5.04
N ALA A 51 -20.29 11.58 4.18
CA ALA A 51 -19.64 10.29 4.28
C ALA A 51 -18.13 10.50 4.14
N LYS A 52 -17.33 10.01 5.08
CA LYS A 52 -15.87 10.20 5.08
C LYS A 52 -15.15 8.88 4.85
N LEU A 53 -14.05 8.93 4.12
CA LEU A 53 -13.11 7.83 3.98
C LEU A 53 -11.71 8.32 4.37
N ASN A 54 -11.18 7.79 5.46
CA ASN A 54 -9.84 8.09 5.95
C ASN A 54 -8.87 7.01 5.48
N ILE A 55 -7.94 7.36 4.60
CA ILE A 55 -6.94 6.45 4.02
C ILE A 55 -5.59 6.72 4.69
N PHE A 56 -4.89 5.66 5.09
CA PHE A 56 -3.51 5.72 5.57
C PHE A 56 -2.57 4.93 4.63
N ILE A 57 -1.76 5.63 3.84
CA ILE A 57 -1.03 5.07 2.70
C ILE A 57 0.41 5.60 2.61
N TRP A 58 1.27 4.96 1.83
CA TRP A 58 2.56 5.52 1.45
C TRP A 58 2.42 6.89 0.77
N SER A 59 3.41 7.75 0.97
CA SER A 59 3.49 9.05 0.29
C SER A 59 3.55 8.90 -1.23
N GLU A 60 2.92 9.83 -1.95
CA GLU A 60 2.85 9.85 -3.43
C GLU A 60 2.32 8.56 -4.08
N TYR A 61 1.51 7.78 -3.37
CA TYR A 61 1.09 6.44 -3.81
C TYR A 61 -0.38 6.33 -4.21
N LEU A 62 -1.04 7.46 -4.44
CA LEU A 62 -2.44 7.53 -4.89
C LEU A 62 -2.61 8.67 -5.90
N ASP A 63 -3.20 8.39 -7.05
CA ASP A 63 -3.53 9.41 -8.06
C ASP A 63 -4.62 10.36 -7.49
N PRO A 64 -4.36 11.67 -7.35
CA PRO A 64 -5.34 12.64 -6.86
C PRO A 64 -6.64 12.67 -7.68
N GLN A 65 -6.59 12.30 -8.96
CA GLN A 65 -7.79 12.24 -9.78
C GLN A 65 -8.63 10.98 -9.49
N VAL A 66 -8.01 9.85 -9.12
CA VAL A 66 -8.74 8.67 -8.61
C VAL A 66 -9.54 9.05 -7.38
N VAL A 67 -8.96 9.84 -6.47
CA VAL A 67 -9.64 10.37 -5.28
C VAL A 67 -10.82 11.26 -5.66
N LYS A 68 -10.60 12.27 -6.52
CA LYS A 68 -11.67 13.19 -6.94
C LYS A 68 -12.82 12.48 -7.66
N ASP A 69 -12.51 11.48 -8.47
CA ASP A 69 -13.51 10.70 -9.18
C ASP A 69 -14.32 9.83 -8.21
N PHE A 70 -13.66 9.22 -7.23
CA PHE A 70 -14.31 8.45 -6.17
C PHE A 70 -15.22 9.32 -5.28
N GLU A 71 -14.73 10.48 -4.82
CA GLU A 71 -15.52 11.45 -4.03
C GLU A 71 -16.82 11.84 -4.75
N ARG A 72 -16.73 12.06 -6.07
CA ARG A 72 -17.89 12.41 -6.91
C ARG A 72 -18.85 11.24 -7.09
N GLU A 73 -18.34 10.03 -7.32
CA GLU A 73 -19.18 8.85 -7.56
C GLU A 73 -19.93 8.40 -6.30
N PHE A 74 -19.27 8.46 -5.14
CA PHE A 74 -19.81 7.94 -3.88
C PHE A 74 -20.32 9.03 -2.93
N ALA A 75 -20.34 10.30 -3.38
CA ALA A 75 -20.79 11.46 -2.60
C ALA A 75 -20.17 11.48 -1.20
N CYS A 76 -18.84 11.37 -1.15
CA CYS A 76 -18.06 11.27 0.08
C CYS A 76 -16.84 12.18 0.06
N LYS A 77 -16.24 12.42 1.22
CA LYS A 77 -14.95 13.09 1.38
C LYS A 77 -13.85 12.10 1.71
N VAL A 78 -12.77 12.10 0.94
CA VAL A 78 -11.58 11.30 1.21
C VAL A 78 -10.54 12.17 1.92
N THR A 79 -10.04 11.70 3.06
CA THR A 79 -8.88 12.27 3.75
C THR A 79 -7.73 11.27 3.64
N VAL A 80 -6.56 11.74 3.24
CA VAL A 80 -5.38 10.90 3.07
C VAL A 80 -4.31 11.34 4.05
N ASP A 81 -3.95 10.42 4.94
CA ASP A 81 -2.76 10.52 5.77
C ASP A 81 -1.67 9.63 5.16
N VAL A 82 -0.42 10.08 5.27
CA VAL A 82 0.73 9.37 4.69
C VAL A 82 1.70 8.86 5.75
N TYR A 83 2.46 7.83 5.39
CA TYR A 83 3.61 7.33 6.13
C TYR A 83 4.78 7.01 5.20
N GLU A 84 5.99 6.96 5.77
CA GLU A 84 7.24 6.78 5.03
C GLU A 84 7.97 5.47 5.40
N ASP A 85 7.56 4.80 6.48
CA ASP A 85 8.14 3.55 6.93
C ASP A 85 7.07 2.61 7.54
N ALA A 86 7.30 1.31 7.36
CA ALA A 86 6.34 0.27 7.68
C ALA A 86 6.18 0.08 9.20
N GLU A 87 7.26 0.27 9.96
CA GLU A 87 7.30 0.15 11.41
C GLU A 87 6.50 1.25 12.10
N SER A 88 6.63 2.51 11.67
CA SER A 88 5.86 3.64 12.20
C SER A 88 4.38 3.50 11.87
N MET A 89 4.04 3.00 10.68
CA MET A 89 2.67 2.65 10.31
C MET A 89 2.09 1.62 11.30
N LEU A 90 2.80 0.53 11.56
CA LEU A 90 2.36 -0.53 12.47
C LEU A 90 2.21 0.00 13.91
N ALA A 91 3.20 0.76 14.39
CA ALA A 91 3.17 1.37 15.72
C ALA A 91 1.98 2.30 15.90
N LYS A 92 1.64 3.10 14.87
CA LYS A 92 0.46 4.00 14.90
C LYS A 92 -0.84 3.21 15.05
N LEU A 93 -0.99 2.07 14.38
CA LEU A 93 -2.18 1.23 14.52
C LEU A 93 -2.29 0.61 15.91
N GLN A 94 -1.17 0.10 16.44
CA GLN A 94 -1.12 -0.45 17.80
C GLN A 94 -1.45 0.62 18.85
N GLY A 95 -1.04 1.87 18.61
CA GLY A 95 -1.32 3.03 19.45
C GLY A 95 -2.75 3.57 19.36
N GLY A 96 -3.68 2.87 18.70
CA GLY A 96 -5.08 3.27 18.58
C GLY A 96 -5.50 3.77 17.20
N GLY A 97 -4.58 3.78 16.22
CA GLY A 97 -4.86 4.20 14.85
C GLY A 97 -5.92 3.37 14.13
N THR A 98 -6.25 2.17 14.62
CA THR A 98 -7.29 1.31 14.03
C THR A 98 -8.68 1.91 14.01
N ALA A 99 -8.97 2.92 14.85
CA ALA A 99 -10.24 3.64 14.86
C ALA A 99 -10.19 4.99 14.12
N LEU A 100 -9.01 5.40 13.64
CA LEU A 100 -8.81 6.66 12.94
C LEU A 100 -8.94 6.50 11.42
N TYR A 101 -8.63 5.30 10.92
CA TYR A 101 -8.53 4.99 9.49
C TYR A 101 -9.55 3.95 9.05
N ASP A 102 -10.04 4.13 7.84
CA ASP A 102 -10.99 3.24 7.17
C ASP A 102 -10.28 2.26 6.24
N LEU A 103 -9.18 2.69 5.64
CA LEU A 103 -8.40 1.94 4.68
C LEU A 103 -6.93 2.21 4.92
N MET A 104 -6.11 1.19 4.70
CA MET A 104 -4.67 1.32 4.74
C MET A 104 -3.99 0.44 3.69
N VAL A 105 -2.73 0.71 3.40
CA VAL A 105 -2.00 -0.01 2.34
C VAL A 105 -0.69 -0.62 2.86
N PRO A 106 -0.69 -1.63 3.74
CA PRO A 106 0.55 -2.21 4.26
C PRO A 106 1.29 -3.07 3.22
N PRO A 107 2.62 -3.22 3.38
CA PRO A 107 3.38 -4.21 2.62
C PRO A 107 3.03 -5.63 3.06
N ASP A 108 3.15 -6.58 2.14
CA ASP A 108 2.82 -8.00 2.30
C ASP A 108 3.34 -8.64 3.60
N HIS A 109 4.62 -8.44 3.93
CA HIS A 109 5.26 -9.07 5.08
C HIS A 109 4.68 -8.62 6.44
N LEU A 110 3.97 -7.48 6.50
CA LEU A 110 3.31 -7.02 7.72
C LEU A 110 1.89 -7.56 7.89
N VAL A 111 1.23 -7.98 6.81
CA VAL A 111 -0.16 -8.49 6.86
C VAL A 111 -0.31 -9.63 7.88
N PRO A 112 0.56 -10.68 7.91
CA PRO A 112 0.46 -11.76 8.90
C PRO A 112 0.57 -11.27 10.34
N THR A 113 1.50 -10.35 10.60
CA THR A 113 1.70 -9.75 11.92
C THR A 113 0.47 -8.95 12.35
N MET A 114 -0.10 -8.16 11.45
CA MET A 114 -1.29 -7.36 11.72
C MET A 114 -2.54 -8.22 11.98
N VAL A 115 -2.69 -9.34 11.27
CA VAL A 115 -3.73 -10.35 11.53
C VAL A 115 -3.54 -10.96 12.92
N LYS A 116 -2.31 -11.38 13.26
CA LYS A 116 -1.99 -11.95 14.59
C LYS A 116 -2.27 -10.97 15.73
N LEU A 117 -2.02 -9.68 15.51
CA LEU A 117 -2.30 -8.61 16.46
C LEU A 117 -3.76 -8.11 16.44
N GLN A 118 -4.62 -8.74 15.64
CA GLN A 118 -6.05 -8.38 15.50
C GLN A 118 -6.26 -6.90 15.09
N LEU A 119 -5.36 -6.38 14.26
CA LEU A 119 -5.41 -4.99 13.78
C LEU A 119 -6.25 -4.83 12.51
N LEU A 120 -6.65 -5.93 11.87
CA LEU A 120 -7.41 -5.95 10.61
C LEU A 120 -8.78 -6.61 10.78
N THR A 121 -9.75 -6.18 9.97
CA THR A 121 -11.05 -6.86 9.82
C THR A 121 -11.08 -7.67 8.52
N PRO A 122 -11.69 -8.88 8.49
CA PRO A 122 -11.83 -9.64 7.25
C PRO A 122 -12.62 -8.88 6.19
N LEU A 123 -12.29 -9.04 4.92
CA LEU A 123 -12.99 -8.39 3.81
C LEU A 123 -14.30 -9.12 3.47
N ARG A 124 -15.37 -8.38 3.19
CA ARG A 124 -16.61 -8.96 2.66
C ARG A 124 -16.50 -9.14 1.15
N ARG A 125 -16.18 -10.35 0.69
CA ARG A 125 -15.99 -10.64 -0.74
C ARG A 125 -17.20 -10.29 -1.61
N THR A 126 -18.42 -10.38 -1.06
CA THR A 126 -19.65 -9.96 -1.73
C THR A 126 -19.67 -8.48 -2.13
N ASN A 127 -18.90 -7.64 -1.43
CA ASN A 127 -18.80 -6.20 -1.70
C ASN A 127 -17.66 -5.88 -2.68
N LEU A 128 -16.93 -6.89 -3.15
CA LEU A 128 -15.77 -6.77 -4.04
C LEU A 128 -15.99 -7.56 -5.34
N PRO A 129 -17.06 -7.29 -6.14
CA PRO A 129 -17.29 -7.99 -7.40
C PRO A 129 -16.11 -7.90 -8.38
N ASN A 130 -15.35 -6.80 -8.35
CA ASN A 130 -14.16 -6.62 -9.18
C ASN A 130 -12.94 -7.44 -8.71
N PHE A 131 -13.04 -8.21 -7.61
CA PHE A 131 -11.98 -9.13 -7.20
C PHE A 131 -11.63 -10.14 -8.28
N GLN A 132 -12.58 -10.51 -9.13
CA GLN A 132 -12.36 -11.38 -10.29
C GLN A 132 -11.37 -10.82 -11.32
N ASN A 133 -11.08 -9.51 -11.28
CA ASN A 133 -10.16 -8.87 -12.21
C ASN A 133 -8.68 -9.13 -11.86
N LEU A 134 -8.40 -9.64 -10.65
CA LEU A 134 -7.04 -9.93 -10.20
C LEU A 134 -6.40 -11.06 -11.01
N ASP A 135 -5.09 -10.93 -11.27
CA ASP A 135 -4.30 -12.05 -11.76
C ASP A 135 -4.31 -13.17 -10.70
N ALA A 136 -4.52 -14.42 -11.17
CA ALA A 136 -4.61 -15.60 -10.31
C ALA A 136 -3.47 -15.71 -9.31
N LYS A 137 -2.24 -15.26 -9.65
CA LYS A 137 -1.09 -15.31 -8.74
C LYS A 137 -1.24 -14.46 -7.47
N PHE A 138 -2.13 -13.47 -7.47
CA PHE A 138 -2.38 -12.61 -6.32
C PHE A 138 -3.68 -12.94 -5.57
N THR A 139 -4.36 -14.05 -5.92
CA THR A 139 -5.66 -14.44 -5.34
C THR A 139 -5.58 -15.44 -4.18
N ASN A 140 -4.37 -15.89 -3.84
CA ASN A 140 -4.10 -16.74 -2.68
C ASN A 140 -2.64 -16.60 -2.21
N PRO A 141 -2.21 -15.39 -1.81
CA PRO A 141 -0.83 -15.17 -1.40
C PRO A 141 -0.49 -15.91 -0.10
N PRO A 142 0.80 -16.27 0.12
CA PRO A 142 1.21 -16.99 1.32
C PRO A 142 1.04 -16.17 2.60
N TYR A 143 1.07 -14.83 2.51
CA TYR A 143 0.87 -13.91 3.64
C TYR A 143 -0.60 -13.70 4.02
N ASP A 144 -1.55 -14.05 3.15
CA ASP A 144 -2.99 -13.97 3.43
C ASP A 144 -3.76 -14.99 2.58
N ARG A 145 -3.82 -16.23 3.05
CA ARG A 145 -4.43 -17.34 2.31
C ARG A 145 -5.91 -17.04 2.03
N GLY A 146 -6.26 -17.03 0.75
CA GLY A 146 -7.59 -16.71 0.24
C GLY A 146 -7.92 -15.22 0.17
N ASN A 147 -6.96 -14.32 0.44
CA ASN A 147 -7.17 -12.87 0.51
C ASN A 147 -8.31 -12.52 1.48
N GLN A 148 -8.20 -13.03 2.71
CA GLN A 148 -9.23 -12.84 3.73
C GLN A 148 -9.19 -11.44 4.33
N PHE A 149 -8.02 -10.84 4.44
CA PHE A 149 -7.79 -9.54 5.08
C PHE A 149 -7.21 -8.49 4.13
N SER A 150 -6.65 -8.91 3.00
CA SER A 150 -5.88 -8.06 2.09
C SER A 150 -6.30 -8.22 0.63
N VAL A 151 -6.29 -7.11 -0.12
CA VAL A 151 -6.40 -7.09 -1.59
C VAL A 151 -5.11 -6.51 -2.16
N PRO A 152 -4.44 -7.14 -3.13
CA PRO A 152 -3.22 -6.60 -3.72
C PRO A 152 -3.50 -5.25 -4.41
N TYR A 153 -2.70 -4.24 -4.10
CA TYR A 153 -2.83 -2.86 -4.60
C TYR A 153 -1.92 -2.60 -5.79
N GLN A 154 -0.62 -2.77 -5.56
CA GLN A 154 0.47 -2.64 -6.52
C GLN A 154 1.54 -3.65 -6.14
N TRP A 155 2.37 -4.03 -7.11
CA TRP A 155 3.48 -4.94 -6.86
C TRP A 155 4.72 -4.50 -7.64
N GLY A 156 5.85 -5.09 -7.29
CA GLY A 156 7.09 -4.93 -8.02
C GLY A 156 8.15 -5.89 -7.53
N THR A 157 9.40 -5.58 -7.84
CA THR A 157 10.54 -6.44 -7.50
C THR A 157 11.63 -5.70 -6.74
N VAL A 158 12.48 -6.46 -6.07
CA VAL A 158 13.81 -5.99 -5.67
C VAL A 158 14.79 -6.34 -6.78
N GLY A 159 15.75 -5.48 -7.09
CA GLY A 159 16.71 -5.73 -8.16
C GLY A 159 17.88 -4.78 -8.06
N ILE A 160 18.62 -4.63 -9.15
CA ILE A 160 19.82 -3.79 -9.19
C ILE A 160 19.63 -2.70 -10.23
N LEU A 161 19.65 -1.44 -9.80
CA LEU A 161 19.83 -0.31 -10.70
C LEU A 161 21.31 -0.16 -11.01
N VAL A 162 21.67 -0.16 -12.29
CA VAL A 162 23.05 -0.17 -12.77
C VAL A 162 23.23 0.95 -13.77
N ARG A 163 24.37 1.65 -13.64
CA ARG A 163 24.92 2.49 -14.70
C ARG A 163 25.93 1.66 -15.50
N PRO A 164 25.61 1.22 -16.72
CA PRO A 164 26.52 0.41 -17.52
C PRO A 164 27.77 1.21 -17.89
N ALA A 165 28.90 0.52 -18.02
CA ALA A 165 30.05 1.06 -18.71
C ALA A 165 29.74 1.14 -20.22
N PRO A 166 30.17 2.20 -20.93
CA PRO A 166 29.93 2.33 -22.37
C PRO A 166 30.36 1.08 -23.15
N GLY A 167 29.46 0.55 -23.98
CA GLY A 167 29.73 -0.59 -24.86
C GLY A 167 29.83 -1.95 -24.17
N LYS A 168 29.52 -2.08 -22.87
CA LYS A 168 29.50 -3.37 -22.18
C LYS A 168 28.07 -3.80 -21.85
N PRO A 169 27.68 -5.05 -22.15
CA PRO A 169 26.41 -5.58 -21.69
C PRO A 169 26.39 -5.69 -20.16
N VAL A 170 25.22 -5.45 -19.57
CA VAL A 170 25.00 -5.65 -18.12
C VAL A 170 24.64 -7.09 -17.88
N ALA A 171 25.35 -7.76 -16.97
CA ALA A 171 25.03 -9.14 -16.60
C ALA A 171 23.75 -9.18 -15.73
N GLU A 172 22.84 -10.09 -16.04
CA GLU A 172 21.57 -10.24 -15.30
C GLU A 172 21.74 -11.12 -14.06
N THR A 173 22.51 -10.65 -13.07
CA THR A 173 22.87 -11.46 -11.88
C THR A 173 23.13 -10.63 -10.64
N TRP A 174 22.86 -11.24 -9.48
CA TRP A 174 23.31 -10.72 -8.19
C TRP A 174 24.84 -10.66 -8.05
N GLY A 175 25.58 -11.34 -8.95
CA GLY A 175 27.03 -11.24 -9.04
C GLY A 175 27.54 -9.80 -9.21
N LEU A 176 26.73 -8.89 -9.78
CA LEU A 176 27.08 -7.46 -9.88
C LEU A 176 27.41 -6.81 -8.52
N VAL A 177 26.89 -7.34 -7.41
CA VAL A 177 27.17 -6.87 -6.04
C VAL A 177 27.95 -7.90 -5.22
N PHE A 178 27.65 -9.19 -5.38
CA PHE A 178 28.23 -10.27 -4.55
C PHE A 178 29.48 -10.92 -5.13
N ASP A 179 29.77 -10.78 -6.43
CA ASP A 179 30.99 -11.33 -7.05
C ASP A 179 32.03 -10.23 -7.31
N ALA A 180 33.22 -10.38 -6.71
CA ALA A 180 34.41 -9.55 -6.94
C ALA A 180 34.70 -9.26 -8.42
N LYS A 181 34.47 -10.25 -9.29
CA LYS A 181 34.86 -10.23 -10.70
C LYS A 181 33.83 -9.57 -11.62
N GLN A 182 32.60 -9.34 -11.15
CA GLN A 182 31.49 -8.87 -11.98
C GLN A 182 31.02 -7.44 -11.63
N GLN A 183 31.65 -6.78 -10.66
CA GLN A 183 31.22 -5.45 -10.22
C GLN A 183 31.33 -4.37 -11.30
N PRO A 184 30.28 -3.54 -11.48
CA PRO A 184 30.31 -2.37 -12.36
C PRO A 184 30.98 -1.15 -11.70
N GLY A 185 31.83 -1.35 -10.68
CA GLY A 185 32.46 -0.31 -9.87
C GLY A 185 31.88 -0.24 -8.45
N LYS A 186 31.85 0.97 -7.87
CA LYS A 186 31.27 1.22 -6.55
C LYS A 186 29.80 0.83 -6.53
N PHE A 187 29.33 0.19 -5.47
CA PHE A 187 27.92 -0.20 -5.35
C PHE A 187 27.38 0.03 -3.94
N VAL A 188 26.05 0.12 -3.84
CA VAL A 188 25.30 0.32 -2.59
C VAL A 188 24.47 -0.93 -2.30
N LEU A 189 24.53 -1.41 -1.05
CA LEU A 189 23.64 -2.46 -0.55
C LEU A 189 22.37 -1.82 0.01
N ILE A 190 21.22 -2.48 -0.12
CA ILE A 190 19.98 -2.01 0.48
C ILE A 190 20.00 -2.22 2.00
N ASP A 191 19.62 -1.20 2.78
CA ASP A 191 19.50 -1.27 4.24
C ASP A 191 18.14 -1.88 4.63
N SER A 192 17.95 -3.15 4.25
CA SER A 192 16.75 -3.93 4.57
C SER A 192 17.15 -5.38 4.82
N VAL A 193 16.74 -5.88 5.98
CA VAL A 193 17.12 -7.20 6.50
C VAL A 193 16.78 -8.30 5.50
N ARG A 194 15.50 -8.37 5.12
CA ARG A 194 14.97 -9.44 4.26
C ARG A 194 15.39 -9.27 2.80
N ASP A 195 15.42 -8.03 2.28
CA ASP A 195 15.81 -7.79 0.89
C ASP A 195 17.30 -8.10 0.66
N CYS A 196 18.19 -7.63 1.55
CA CYS A 196 19.63 -7.79 1.37
C CYS A 196 20.08 -9.24 1.60
N LEU A 197 19.63 -9.89 2.69
CA LEU A 197 19.91 -11.30 2.93
C LEU A 197 19.20 -12.20 1.91
N GLY A 198 17.99 -11.83 1.48
CA GLY A 198 17.23 -12.52 0.44
C GLY A 198 17.96 -12.52 -0.91
N ALA A 199 18.49 -11.37 -1.34
CA ALA A 199 19.32 -11.27 -2.54
C ALA A 199 20.56 -12.18 -2.46
N ALA A 200 21.22 -12.22 -1.30
CA ALA A 200 22.36 -13.10 -1.06
C ALA A 200 21.97 -14.59 -1.10
N LEU A 201 20.85 -14.97 -0.48
CA LEU A 201 20.30 -16.33 -0.53
C LEU A 201 20.01 -16.75 -1.98
N LYS A 202 19.34 -15.90 -2.76
CA LYS A 202 19.04 -16.16 -4.17
C LYS A 202 20.31 -16.34 -4.99
N PHE A 203 21.33 -15.49 -4.80
CA PHE A 203 22.62 -15.66 -5.47
C PHE A 203 23.29 -17.00 -5.16
N LYS A 204 23.09 -17.51 -3.94
CA LYS A 204 23.60 -18.82 -3.50
C LYS A 204 22.72 -20.01 -3.91
N GLY A 205 21.59 -19.77 -4.58
CA GLY A 205 20.68 -20.81 -5.04
C GLY A 205 19.65 -21.26 -4.00
N HIS A 206 19.50 -20.52 -2.90
CA HIS A 206 18.53 -20.80 -1.84
C HIS A 206 17.28 -19.94 -2.01
N SER A 207 16.16 -20.38 -1.41
CA SER A 207 14.96 -19.53 -1.27
C SER A 207 15.26 -18.31 -0.40
N LEU A 208 14.64 -17.16 -0.72
CA LEU A 208 14.73 -15.96 0.12
C LEU A 208 13.98 -16.11 1.46
N ASN A 209 13.18 -17.17 1.61
CA ASN A 209 12.48 -17.59 2.83
C ASN A 209 13.17 -18.74 3.55
N SER A 210 14.41 -19.10 3.16
CA SER A 210 15.14 -20.20 3.80
C SER A 210 15.30 -19.97 5.31
N THR A 211 14.91 -20.98 6.10
CA THR A 211 15.08 -20.97 7.56
C THR A 211 16.19 -21.92 8.05
N GLU A 212 16.98 -22.43 7.12
CA GLU A 212 18.15 -23.27 7.40
C GLU A 212 19.34 -22.42 7.83
N ILE A 213 19.87 -22.72 9.03
CA ILE A 213 21.00 -22.00 9.62
C ILE A 213 22.24 -21.96 8.69
N PRO A 214 22.62 -23.06 7.99
CA PRO A 214 23.74 -23.02 7.05
C PRO A 214 23.54 -22.01 5.91
N HIS A 215 22.33 -21.93 5.35
CA HIS A 215 22.03 -20.99 4.26
C HIS A 215 22.14 -19.53 4.75
N LEU A 216 21.62 -19.25 5.95
CA LEU A 216 21.69 -17.90 6.53
C LEU A 216 23.12 -17.49 6.90
N LYS A 217 23.96 -18.43 7.37
CA LYS A 217 25.39 -18.18 7.59
C LYS A 217 26.10 -17.84 6.29
N GLU A 218 25.82 -18.59 5.22
CA GLU A 218 26.40 -18.36 3.90
C GLU A 218 25.98 -16.99 3.33
N ALA A 219 24.69 -16.64 3.41
CA ALA A 219 24.19 -15.34 3.00
C ALA A 219 24.81 -14.19 3.82
N ARG A 220 24.88 -14.34 5.15
CA ARG A 220 25.53 -13.38 6.05
C ARG A 220 26.99 -13.14 5.64
N ASP A 221 27.76 -14.21 5.47
CA ASP A 221 29.19 -14.10 5.17
C ASP A 221 29.43 -13.46 3.79
N LEU A 222 28.57 -13.78 2.82
CA LEU A 222 28.57 -13.15 1.51
C LEU A 222 28.27 -11.64 1.58
N VAL A 223 27.27 -11.23 2.38
CA VAL A 223 26.96 -9.81 2.57
C VAL A 223 28.08 -9.09 3.31
N ILE A 224 28.73 -9.70 4.30
CA ILE A 224 29.92 -9.14 4.97
C ILE A 224 31.06 -8.94 3.96
N GLU A 225 31.31 -9.92 3.09
CA GLU A 225 32.33 -9.79 2.04
C GLU A 225 32.00 -8.65 1.09
N ALA A 226 30.75 -8.56 0.61
CA ALA A 226 30.29 -7.49 -0.26
C ALA A 226 30.36 -6.13 0.42
N LYS A 227 29.99 -6.02 1.71
CA LYS A 227 30.06 -4.79 2.49
C LYS A 227 31.46 -4.17 2.48
N ARG A 228 32.53 -4.98 2.53
CA ARG A 228 33.92 -4.48 2.46
C ARG A 228 34.25 -3.76 1.15
N ARG A 229 33.50 -4.04 0.09
CA ARG A 229 33.66 -3.44 -1.24
C ARG A 229 32.58 -2.38 -1.54
N ALA A 230 31.47 -2.40 -0.82
CA ALA A 230 30.35 -1.47 -0.97
C ALA A 230 30.71 -0.07 -0.46
N THR A 231 29.98 0.94 -0.94
CA THR A 231 30.05 2.31 -0.37
C THR A 231 29.22 2.46 0.90
N GLY A 232 28.48 1.42 1.29
CA GLY A 232 27.67 1.36 2.49
C GLY A 232 26.30 0.74 2.23
N PHE A 233 25.43 0.92 3.23
CA PHE A 233 24.00 0.60 3.17
C PHE A 233 23.20 1.88 3.01
N ASP A 234 22.08 1.80 2.31
CA ASP A 234 21.12 2.90 2.21
C ASP A 234 19.71 2.35 1.92
N GLY A 235 18.68 3.13 2.22
CA GLY A 235 17.33 2.83 1.74
C GLY A 235 17.26 2.94 0.22
N SER A 236 16.24 2.33 -0.39
CA SER A 236 16.11 2.26 -1.86
C SER A 236 16.23 3.63 -2.56
N VAL A 237 15.61 4.68 -2.00
CA VAL A 237 15.68 6.05 -2.55
C VAL A 237 17.10 6.61 -2.51
N GLY A 238 17.77 6.52 -1.36
CA GLY A 238 19.15 7.01 -1.20
C GLY A 238 20.15 6.23 -2.07
N ALA A 239 19.97 4.91 -2.14
CA ALA A 239 20.77 4.03 -2.99
C ALA A 239 20.60 4.38 -4.48
N LYS A 240 19.35 4.58 -4.95
CA LYS A 240 19.03 5.05 -6.30
C LYS A 240 19.68 6.42 -6.59
N ASN A 241 19.56 7.38 -5.67
CA ASN A 241 20.10 8.73 -5.85
C ASN A 241 21.64 8.72 -6.00
N LYS A 242 22.34 7.79 -5.35
CA LYS A 242 23.80 7.60 -5.54
C LYS A 242 24.16 7.12 -6.94
N VAL A 243 23.34 6.25 -7.55
CA VAL A 243 23.55 5.78 -8.94
C VAL A 243 23.23 6.88 -9.96
N VAL A 244 22.12 7.58 -9.77
CA VAL A 244 21.74 8.75 -10.60
C VAL A 244 22.82 9.82 -10.51
N GLY A 245 23.26 10.16 -9.30
CA GLY A 245 24.33 11.13 -9.02
C GLY A 245 25.75 10.65 -9.33
N LYS A 246 25.92 9.46 -9.93
CA LYS A 246 27.22 8.89 -10.37
C LYS A 246 28.24 8.66 -9.25
N SER A 247 27.82 8.65 -7.98
CA SER A 247 28.67 8.30 -6.84
C SER A 247 28.75 6.78 -6.61
N ALA A 248 27.82 6.02 -7.18
CA ALA A 248 27.84 4.57 -7.32
C ALA A 248 27.51 4.15 -8.76
N GLY A 249 28.06 3.02 -9.21
CA GLY A 249 27.74 2.38 -10.49
C GLY A 249 26.59 1.38 -10.39
N ALA A 250 26.27 0.88 -9.20
CA ALA A 250 25.11 0.03 -8.97
C ALA A 250 24.50 0.20 -7.57
N ALA A 251 23.23 -0.15 -7.42
CA ALA A 251 22.54 -0.18 -6.14
C ALA A 251 21.44 -1.24 -6.14
N ILE A 252 21.27 -1.94 -5.02
CA ILE A 252 20.07 -2.76 -4.80
C ILE A 252 18.90 -1.82 -4.49
N VAL A 253 17.83 -1.89 -5.26
CA VAL A 253 16.67 -0.98 -5.15
C VAL A 253 15.35 -1.69 -5.46
N TYR A 254 14.24 -1.08 -5.04
CA TYR A 254 12.90 -1.43 -5.49
C TYR A 254 12.67 -0.98 -6.95
N SER A 255 11.87 -1.76 -7.67
CA SER A 255 11.67 -1.57 -9.10
C SER A 255 11.01 -0.25 -9.47
N GLY A 256 10.14 0.33 -8.62
CA GLY A 256 9.57 1.66 -8.85
C GLY A 256 10.61 2.78 -8.85
N GLU A 257 11.55 2.74 -7.90
CA GLU A 257 12.67 3.70 -7.86
C GLU A 257 13.53 3.59 -9.11
N ALA A 258 13.75 2.36 -9.59
CA ALA A 258 14.47 2.12 -10.82
C ALA A 258 13.70 2.60 -12.06
N ALA A 259 12.40 2.34 -12.15
CA ALA A 259 11.56 2.76 -13.27
C ALA A 259 11.51 4.30 -13.39
N ARG A 260 11.37 5.01 -12.27
CA ARG A 260 11.47 6.48 -12.21
C ARG A 260 12.85 6.96 -12.64
N ALA A 261 13.92 6.39 -12.10
CA ALA A 261 15.28 6.77 -12.47
C ALA A 261 15.58 6.54 -13.96
N MET A 262 15.07 5.46 -14.56
CA MET A 262 15.22 5.16 -15.98
C MET A 262 14.37 6.07 -16.88
N THR A 263 13.27 6.61 -16.36
CA THR A 263 12.47 7.65 -17.04
C THR A 263 13.27 8.95 -17.14
N ASP A 264 13.98 9.32 -16.08
CA ASP A 264 14.81 10.53 -16.02
C ASP A 264 16.17 10.38 -16.76
N ASP A 265 16.77 9.19 -16.70
CA ASP A 265 18.06 8.86 -17.31
C ASP A 265 17.98 7.48 -18.00
N ALA A 266 17.68 7.50 -19.30
CA ALA A 266 17.57 6.30 -20.13
C ALA A 266 18.89 5.51 -20.30
N SER A 267 20.02 6.02 -19.81
CA SER A 267 21.28 5.25 -19.76
C SER A 267 21.35 4.28 -18.59
N LEU A 268 20.43 4.38 -17.63
CA LEU A 268 20.33 3.46 -16.50
C LEU A 268 19.61 2.17 -16.91
N HIS A 269 20.00 1.07 -16.26
CA HIS A 269 19.39 -0.23 -16.46
C HIS A 269 18.95 -0.81 -15.13
N TYR A 270 17.74 -1.36 -15.09
CA TYR A 270 17.28 -2.18 -13.98
C TYR A 270 17.44 -3.66 -14.32
N VAL A 271 18.08 -4.39 -13.42
CA VAL A 271 18.32 -5.82 -13.54
C VAL A 271 17.49 -6.54 -12.49
N ILE A 272 16.67 -7.48 -12.94
CA ILE A 272 16.11 -8.53 -12.09
C ILE A 272 16.99 -9.76 -12.29
N PRO A 273 17.78 -10.17 -11.28
CA PRO A 273 18.76 -11.22 -11.45
C PRO A 273 18.17 -12.57 -11.84
N ARG A 274 18.86 -13.30 -12.74
CA ARG A 274 18.43 -14.61 -13.25
C ARG A 274 18.33 -15.70 -12.19
N GLU A 275 19.00 -15.51 -11.05
CA GLU A 275 18.91 -16.40 -9.89
C GLU A 275 17.54 -16.26 -9.18
N GLY A 276 16.77 -15.23 -9.52
CA GLY A 276 15.50 -14.87 -8.92
C GLY A 276 15.63 -13.74 -7.89
N SER A 277 14.50 -13.21 -7.45
CA SER A 277 14.44 -12.07 -6.54
C SER A 277 13.15 -12.07 -5.72
N GLN A 278 12.99 -11.08 -4.85
CA GLN A 278 11.74 -10.78 -4.17
C GLN A 278 10.76 -10.13 -5.13
N MET A 279 9.52 -10.62 -5.08
CA MET A 279 8.32 -9.92 -5.54
C MET A 279 7.58 -9.43 -4.30
N TRP A 280 7.48 -8.11 -4.16
CA TRP A 280 6.76 -7.47 -3.07
C TRP A 280 5.37 -7.04 -3.54
N VAL A 281 4.42 -7.02 -2.63
CA VAL A 281 3.05 -6.54 -2.85
C VAL A 281 2.66 -5.62 -1.73
N ASP A 282 2.18 -4.43 -2.08
CA ASP A 282 1.43 -3.58 -1.18
C ASP A 282 -0.05 -3.92 -1.26
N ASN A 283 -0.75 -3.90 -0.14
CA ASN A 283 -2.08 -4.48 -0.06
C ASN A 283 -3.09 -3.51 0.54
N LEU A 284 -4.25 -3.32 -0.08
CA LEU A 284 -5.39 -2.66 0.56
C LEU A 284 -5.93 -3.52 1.70
N CYS A 285 -5.95 -2.98 2.91
CA CYS A 285 -6.48 -3.63 4.12
C CYS A 285 -7.42 -2.68 4.88
N ILE A 286 -8.37 -3.24 5.64
CA ILE A 286 -9.30 -2.47 6.47
C ILE A 286 -8.95 -2.66 7.95
N PRO A 287 -8.65 -1.59 8.71
CA PRO A 287 -8.39 -1.69 10.14
C PRO A 287 -9.56 -2.28 10.93
N ALA A 288 -9.26 -2.96 12.04
CA ALA A 288 -10.25 -3.71 12.82
C ALA A 288 -11.40 -2.84 13.37
N LYS A 289 -11.17 -1.55 13.58
CA LYS A 289 -12.14 -0.58 14.13
C LYS A 289 -12.48 0.54 13.15
N ALA A 290 -12.32 0.29 11.84
CA ALA A 290 -12.62 1.24 10.78
C ALA A 290 -14.04 1.84 10.91
N PRO A 291 -14.20 3.17 11.07
CA PRO A 291 -15.51 3.79 11.28
C PRO A 291 -16.44 3.70 10.06
N HIS A 292 -15.91 3.58 8.84
CA HIS A 292 -16.66 3.60 7.58
C HIS A 292 -16.30 2.42 6.66
N ARG A 293 -16.30 1.20 7.22
CA ARG A 293 -15.93 -0.04 6.51
C ARG A 293 -16.60 -0.24 5.14
N GLU A 294 -17.89 0.08 5.01
CA GLU A 294 -18.60 -0.08 3.72
C GLU A 294 -18.03 0.81 2.62
N LEU A 295 -17.63 2.04 2.98
CA LEU A 295 -17.01 2.96 2.03
C LEU A 295 -15.58 2.53 1.69
N ALA A 296 -14.84 1.96 2.66
CA ALA A 296 -13.54 1.36 2.40
C ALA A 296 -13.63 0.18 1.41
N GLU A 297 -14.59 -0.73 1.59
CA GLU A 297 -14.81 -1.84 0.64
C GLU A 297 -15.21 -1.34 -0.75
N LYS A 298 -16.02 -0.26 -0.84
CA LYS A 298 -16.32 0.42 -2.12
C LYS A 298 -15.06 0.97 -2.77
N PHE A 299 -14.17 1.60 -2.01
CA PHE A 299 -12.90 2.10 -2.53
C PHE A 299 -12.00 0.96 -3.04
N ILE A 300 -11.89 -0.14 -2.30
CA ILE A 300 -11.16 -1.33 -2.74
C ILE A 300 -11.74 -1.85 -4.06
N ASN A 301 -13.06 -2.00 -4.15
CA ASN A 301 -13.71 -2.46 -5.38
C ASN A 301 -13.53 -1.47 -6.54
N TYR A 302 -13.52 -0.17 -6.26
CA TYR A 302 -13.28 0.89 -7.24
C TYR A 302 -11.86 0.82 -7.81
N VAL A 303 -10.83 0.65 -6.97
CA VAL A 303 -9.45 0.46 -7.41
C VAL A 303 -9.28 -0.82 -8.24
N LEU A 304 -10.05 -1.87 -7.94
CA LEU A 304 -10.07 -3.12 -8.69
C LEU A 304 -10.80 -3.04 -10.05
N ASP A 305 -11.47 -1.92 -10.38
CA ASP A 305 -11.93 -1.71 -11.74
C ASP A 305 -10.75 -1.67 -12.72
N ALA A 306 -10.92 -2.25 -13.91
CA ALA A 306 -9.84 -2.36 -14.89
C ALA A 306 -9.27 -1.01 -15.32
N LYS A 307 -10.11 0.01 -15.52
CA LYS A 307 -9.65 1.34 -15.97
C LYS A 307 -9.07 2.14 -14.82
N VAL A 308 -9.67 2.05 -13.64
CA VAL A 308 -9.16 2.73 -12.43
C VAL A 308 -7.80 2.16 -12.03
N GLY A 309 -7.69 0.83 -11.96
CA GLY A 309 -6.42 0.15 -11.66
C GLY A 309 -5.33 0.47 -12.70
N ALA A 310 -5.68 0.52 -14.00
CA ALA A 310 -4.74 0.92 -15.04
C ALA A 310 -4.29 2.37 -14.92
N ARG A 311 -5.24 3.29 -14.68
CA ARG A 311 -4.95 4.71 -14.47
C ARG A 311 -3.96 4.90 -13.33
N LEU A 312 -4.23 4.24 -12.21
CA LEU A 312 -3.38 4.31 -11.03
C LEU A 312 -1.96 3.81 -11.35
N SER A 313 -1.81 2.64 -11.98
CA SER A 313 -0.50 2.11 -12.34
C SER A 313 0.23 2.96 -13.38
N ASN A 314 -0.48 3.51 -14.37
CA ASN A 314 0.09 4.44 -15.37
C ASN A 314 0.54 5.78 -14.75
N PHE A 315 -0.06 6.20 -13.64
CA PHE A 315 0.33 7.39 -12.87
C PHE A 315 1.55 7.11 -12.01
N LEU A 316 1.54 5.98 -11.28
CA LEU A 316 2.60 5.66 -10.33
C LEU A 316 3.84 5.03 -10.97
N GLN A 317 3.71 4.46 -12.18
CA GLN A 317 4.70 3.61 -12.84
C GLN A 317 5.06 2.36 -12.04
N PHE A 318 4.06 1.74 -11.42
CA PHE A 318 4.14 0.43 -10.76
C PHE A 318 3.27 -0.61 -11.48
N ALA A 319 3.54 -1.87 -11.21
CA ALA A 319 2.80 -2.96 -11.82
C ALA A 319 1.46 -3.18 -11.13
N THR A 320 0.40 -3.30 -11.92
CA THR A 320 -0.93 -3.61 -11.39
C THR A 320 -1.07 -5.12 -11.14
N PRO A 321 -1.68 -5.56 -10.03
CA PRO A 321 -2.11 -6.94 -9.84
C PRO A 321 -3.41 -7.27 -10.58
N ASN A 322 -4.05 -6.27 -11.19
CA ASN A 322 -5.30 -6.38 -11.94
C ASN A 322 -5.02 -6.85 -13.38
N ALA A 323 -5.28 -8.12 -13.68
CA ALA A 323 -5.10 -8.67 -15.03
C ALA A 323 -6.01 -7.99 -16.06
N ALA A 324 -7.23 -7.60 -15.68
CA ALA A 324 -8.18 -6.94 -16.56
C ALA A 324 -7.76 -5.50 -16.94
N ALA A 325 -6.87 -4.88 -16.14
CA ALA A 325 -6.32 -3.55 -16.41
C ALA A 325 -5.29 -3.54 -17.55
N ARG A 326 -4.70 -4.70 -17.89
CA ARG A 326 -3.59 -4.82 -18.85
C ARG A 326 -3.82 -4.12 -20.20
N PRO A 327 -5.01 -4.17 -20.84
CA PRO A 327 -5.26 -3.47 -22.12
C PRO A 327 -5.24 -1.94 -22.02
N PHE A 328 -5.34 -1.38 -20.81
CA PHE A 328 -5.37 0.07 -20.56
C PHE A 328 -4.03 0.60 -20.00
N ILE A 329 -3.05 -0.28 -19.81
CA ILE A 329 -1.69 0.11 -19.43
C ILE A 329 -0.97 0.68 -20.65
N LYS A 330 -0.18 1.73 -20.43
CA LYS A 330 0.65 2.35 -21.46
C LYS A 330 1.57 1.31 -22.12
N PRO A 331 1.66 1.25 -23.46
CA PRO A 331 2.52 0.29 -24.16
C PRO A 331 4.00 0.36 -23.76
N GLU A 332 4.51 1.54 -23.42
CA GLU A 332 5.86 1.75 -22.91
C GLU A 332 6.08 1.08 -21.55
N ASP A 333 5.11 1.18 -20.63
CA ASP A 333 5.21 0.56 -19.31
C ASP A 333 5.13 -0.97 -19.43
N LEU A 334 4.24 -1.50 -20.30
CA LEU A 334 4.16 -2.94 -20.60
C LEU A 334 5.45 -3.54 -21.15
N LYS A 335 6.29 -2.72 -21.80
CA LYS A 335 7.60 -3.12 -22.34
C LYS A 335 8.75 -2.85 -21.37
N ASN A 336 8.49 -2.17 -20.26
CA ASN A 336 9.51 -1.87 -19.26
C ASN A 336 9.69 -3.07 -18.32
N PRO A 337 10.82 -3.80 -18.38
CA PRO A 337 11.04 -4.98 -17.54
C PRO A 337 11.17 -4.65 -16.04
N ALA A 338 11.38 -3.38 -15.67
CA ALA A 338 11.30 -2.94 -14.28
C ALA A 338 9.86 -2.90 -13.74
N ILE A 339 8.87 -2.73 -14.62
CA ILE A 339 7.46 -2.73 -14.25
C ILE A 339 6.86 -4.12 -14.50
N TYR A 340 6.98 -4.64 -15.73
CA TYR A 340 6.48 -5.96 -16.09
C TYR A 340 7.63 -6.87 -16.55
N PRO A 341 8.22 -7.67 -15.64
CA PRO A 341 9.27 -8.62 -15.97
C PRO A 341 8.78 -9.71 -16.93
N PRO A 342 9.67 -10.28 -17.74
CA PRO A 342 9.32 -11.40 -18.61
C PRO A 342 8.96 -12.66 -17.80
N ALA A 343 8.23 -13.59 -18.42
CA ALA A 343 7.60 -14.72 -17.72
C ALA A 343 8.61 -15.68 -17.06
N ASP A 344 9.77 -15.88 -17.67
CA ASP A 344 10.86 -16.72 -17.16
C ASP A 344 11.53 -16.11 -15.91
N VAL A 345 11.61 -14.77 -15.85
CA VAL A 345 12.03 -14.04 -14.66
C VAL A 345 10.96 -14.13 -13.57
N MET A 346 9.69 -13.89 -13.93
CA MET A 346 8.56 -13.99 -13.00
C MET A 346 8.47 -15.35 -12.31
N ALA A 347 8.80 -16.44 -13.00
CA ALA A 347 8.77 -17.79 -12.45
C ALA A 347 9.80 -18.06 -11.33
N LYS A 348 10.79 -17.16 -11.16
CA LYS A 348 11.85 -17.27 -10.16
C LYS A 348 11.72 -16.28 -9.00
N LEU A 349 10.65 -15.46 -9.04
CA LEU A 349 10.35 -14.51 -7.99
C LEU A 349 9.63 -15.20 -6.83
N GLU A 350 9.96 -14.78 -5.62
CA GLU A 350 9.35 -15.29 -4.39
C GLU A 350 8.70 -14.14 -3.61
N PHE A 351 7.51 -14.37 -3.07
CA PHE A 351 6.96 -13.50 -2.03
C PHE A 351 7.71 -13.71 -0.72
N LEU A 352 7.75 -12.69 0.13
CA LEU A 352 8.18 -12.88 1.52
C LEU A 352 7.12 -13.67 2.28
N GLU A 353 7.58 -14.71 2.99
CA GLU A 353 6.77 -15.47 3.93
C GLU A 353 6.95 -14.94 5.36
N ASP A 354 5.90 -15.11 6.18
CA ASP A 354 6.01 -14.98 7.63
C ASP A 354 6.75 -16.19 8.20
N LEU A 355 7.97 -15.93 8.68
CA LEU A 355 8.85 -16.95 9.25
C LEU A 355 8.55 -17.21 10.75
N GLY A 356 7.60 -16.49 11.33
CA GLY A 356 7.23 -16.57 12.74
C GLY A 356 8.43 -16.34 13.65
N ALA A 357 8.65 -17.25 14.61
CA ALA A 357 9.79 -17.15 15.54
C ALA A 357 11.16 -17.20 14.83
N LYS A 358 11.22 -17.71 13.59
CA LYS A 358 12.47 -17.83 12.84
C LYS A 358 12.91 -16.51 12.19
N THR A 359 12.08 -15.46 12.19
CA THR A 359 12.50 -14.09 11.81
C THR A 359 13.74 -13.64 12.59
N LYS A 360 13.85 -14.05 13.86
CA LYS A 360 15.01 -13.77 14.72
C LYS A 360 16.34 -14.24 14.12
N LEU A 361 16.34 -15.30 13.31
CA LEU A 361 17.56 -15.78 12.64
C LEU A 361 18.09 -14.76 11.61
N TYR A 362 17.20 -14.07 10.92
CA TYR A 362 17.56 -13.00 9.99
C TYR A 362 18.05 -11.76 10.75
N ASP A 363 17.41 -11.39 11.85
CA ASP A 363 17.82 -10.26 12.69
C ASP A 363 19.22 -10.50 13.30
N GLU A 364 19.49 -11.71 13.78
CA GLU A 364 20.79 -12.11 14.30
C GLU A 364 21.88 -12.12 13.22
N ALA A 365 21.56 -12.59 12.00
CA ALA A 365 22.47 -12.53 10.86
C ALA A 365 22.75 -11.08 10.43
N TRP A 366 21.72 -10.25 10.36
CA TRP A 366 21.84 -8.84 9.98
C TRP A 366 22.63 -8.04 11.00
N THR A 367 22.41 -8.28 12.30
CA THR A 367 23.19 -7.66 13.37
C THR A 367 24.69 -7.95 13.18
N GLN A 368 25.05 -9.19 12.81
CA GLN A 368 26.44 -9.55 12.51
C GLN A 368 26.97 -8.87 11.24
N VAL A 369 26.15 -8.72 10.20
CA VAL A 369 26.48 -7.96 8.99
C VAL A 369 26.76 -6.49 9.31
N LYS A 370 25.93 -5.86 10.14
CA LYS A 370 26.11 -4.44 10.49
C LYS A 370 27.33 -4.24 11.39
N ALA A 371 27.61 -5.17 12.30
CA ALA A 371 28.72 -5.10 13.26
C ALA A 371 30.12 -5.36 12.67
N ARG A 372 30.24 -6.18 11.62
CA ARG A 372 31.52 -6.59 10.99
C ARG A 372 31.75 -5.87 9.68
#